data_AF-A0A2V5IJV9-F1
#
_entry.id   AF-A0A2V5IJV9-F1
#
_cell.length_a   1.000
_cell.length_b   1.000
_cell.length_c   1.000
_cell.angle_alpha   90.00
_cell.angle_beta   90.00
_cell.angle_gamma   90.00
#
_symmetry.space_group_name_H-M   'P 1'
#
loop_
_entity.id
_entity.type
_entity.pdbx_description
1 polymer ?
#
loop_
_entity_poly.entity_id
_entity_poly.type
_entity_poly.pdbx_seq_one_letter_code
_entity_poly.pdbx_strand_id
1 'polypeptide(L)'
;MEIMRSYFAQTSCTSARQVLQDALREMPELAQLEAITEILTQSAVLDENVSELIDAAWSYLCENDLWSFKYESMDQYRQLINYREMVKPIIQRFRRSDRAKFASVSLIERNWGVSLKNSLPQEFRPRAWSKHMLCLLSQLSTHCSHEDALRRLRKSMEERPRRSRHTSTLIASDVQRVLDRMRVRTKRKGKHRPLAASPASDASLQPSLVTQDVKLELYTWSQMVSWSSTCVHHLRYLASLEIGEAAHVSTREECVLHLEIALFNNCSLRIDETLGQALPYLALEG
;
A
#
# COMPACT_ATOMS: atom_id res chain seq x y z
N MET A 1 12.97 10.69 -22.72
CA MET A 1 14.00 9.65 -22.43
C MET A 1 15.43 10.12 -22.69
N GLU A 2 15.71 10.93 -23.70
CA GLU A 2 17.08 11.38 -24.06
C GLU A 2 17.69 12.37 -23.05
N ILE A 3 16.87 13.26 -22.48
CA ILE A 3 17.29 14.29 -21.49
C ILE A 3 17.79 13.67 -20.17
N MET A 4 17.16 12.59 -19.70
CA MET A 4 17.62 11.90 -18.50
C MET A 4 18.92 11.11 -18.77
N ARG A 5 19.05 10.51 -19.95
CA ARG A 5 20.27 9.79 -20.35
C ARG A 5 21.45 10.74 -20.55
N SER A 6 21.24 11.91 -21.12
CA SER A 6 22.29 12.93 -21.24
C SER A 6 22.73 13.46 -19.87
N TYR A 7 21.80 13.62 -18.92
CA TYR A 7 22.13 14.05 -17.55
C TYR A 7 23.02 13.05 -16.80
N PHE A 8 22.73 11.75 -16.89
CA PHE A 8 23.57 10.71 -16.26
C PHE A 8 24.90 10.49 -16.99
N ALA A 9 25.00 10.81 -18.28
CA ALA A 9 26.24 10.70 -19.06
C ALA A 9 27.14 11.94 -18.96
N GLN A 10 26.60 13.11 -18.61
CA GLN A 10 27.30 14.40 -18.55
C GLN A 10 27.56 14.84 -17.10
N THR A 11 28.19 13.99 -16.30
CA THR A 11 28.69 14.41 -14.98
C THR A 11 29.99 15.20 -15.15
N SER A 12 29.90 16.45 -15.62
CA SER A 12 30.95 17.46 -15.50
C SER A 12 30.37 18.87 -15.70
N CYS A 13 29.94 19.51 -14.60
CA CYS A 13 29.77 20.97 -14.46
C CYS A 13 28.52 21.66 -15.05
N THR A 14 27.43 20.97 -15.40
CA THR A 14 26.16 21.65 -15.81
C THR A 14 25.06 21.46 -14.76
N SER A 15 24.40 22.54 -14.34
CA SER A 15 23.30 22.44 -13.36
C SER A 15 22.08 21.78 -13.99
N ALA A 16 21.36 20.93 -13.25
CA ALA A 16 20.13 20.28 -13.72
C ALA A 16 19.11 21.28 -14.29
N ARG A 17 19.09 22.49 -13.73
CA ARG A 17 18.27 23.60 -14.20
C ARG A 17 18.65 24.05 -15.61
N GLN A 18 19.94 24.20 -15.90
CA GLN A 18 20.41 24.59 -17.23
C GLN A 18 20.12 23.50 -18.26
N VAL A 19 20.40 22.24 -17.94
CA VAL A 19 20.08 21.11 -18.83
C VAL A 19 18.59 21.07 -19.19
N LEU A 20 17.72 21.27 -18.20
CA LEU A 20 16.28 21.33 -18.44
C LEU A 20 15.89 22.55 -19.29
N GLN A 21 16.44 23.73 -19.00
CA GLN A 21 16.16 24.94 -19.76
C GLN A 21 16.60 24.82 -21.22
N ASP A 22 17.79 24.29 -21.46
CA ASP A 22 18.33 24.12 -22.81
C ASP A 22 17.54 23.06 -23.59
N ALA A 23 17.14 21.97 -22.94
CA ALA A 23 16.30 20.94 -23.56
C ALA A 23 14.88 21.43 -23.92
N LEU A 24 14.31 22.33 -23.12
CA LEU A 24 12.95 22.83 -23.35
C LEU A 24 12.90 24.06 -24.26
N ARG A 25 14.00 24.79 -24.45
CA ARG A 25 14.03 26.09 -25.14
C ARG A 25 13.45 26.03 -26.56
N GLU A 26 13.75 24.97 -27.30
CA GLU A 26 13.33 24.79 -28.69
C GLU A 26 11.97 24.06 -28.83
N MET A 27 11.33 23.71 -27.72
CA MET A 27 10.06 22.98 -27.72
C MET A 27 8.86 23.93 -27.66
N PRO A 28 7.75 23.67 -28.40
CA PRO A 28 6.48 24.37 -28.20
C PRO A 28 5.92 24.16 -26.78
N GLU A 29 5.16 25.13 -26.26
CA GLU A 29 4.65 25.14 -24.88
C GLU A 29 3.93 23.85 -24.46
N LEU A 30 3.08 23.30 -25.34
CA LEU A 30 2.38 22.05 -25.08
C LEU A 30 3.36 20.88 -24.91
N ALA A 31 4.39 20.81 -25.77
CA ALA A 31 5.40 19.76 -25.71
C ALA A 31 6.33 19.93 -24.49
N GLN A 32 6.60 21.17 -24.07
CA GLN A 32 7.30 21.43 -22.80
C GLN A 32 6.49 20.91 -21.61
N LEU A 33 5.19 21.20 -21.56
CA LEU A 33 4.30 20.74 -20.50
C LEU A 33 4.24 19.20 -20.46
N GLU A 34 4.11 18.56 -21.62
CA GLU A 34 4.12 17.10 -21.73
C GLU A 34 5.44 16.50 -21.24
N ALA A 35 6.58 17.06 -21.65
CA ALA A 35 7.90 16.61 -21.21
C ALA A 35 8.12 16.78 -19.70
N ILE A 36 7.74 17.93 -19.13
CA ILE A 36 7.81 18.16 -17.68
C ILE A 36 6.88 17.21 -16.93
N THR A 37 5.66 17.02 -17.43
CA THR A 37 4.69 16.09 -16.83
C THR A 37 5.24 14.67 -16.85
N GLU A 38 5.88 14.25 -17.94
CA GLU A 38 6.54 12.96 -18.03
C GLU A 38 7.68 12.84 -17.00
N ILE A 39 8.56 13.85 -16.89
CA ILE A 39 9.65 13.85 -15.89
C ILE A 39 9.09 13.70 -14.47
N LEU A 40 8.08 14.51 -14.12
CA LEU A 40 7.49 14.49 -12.78
C LEU A 40 6.74 13.19 -12.50
N THR A 41 6.06 12.61 -13.49
CA THR A 41 5.33 11.34 -13.32
C THR A 41 6.25 10.13 -13.25
N GLN A 42 7.38 10.14 -13.96
CA GLN A 42 8.38 9.07 -13.91
C GLN A 42 9.32 9.18 -12.71
N SER A 43 9.43 10.35 -12.07
CA SER A 43 10.36 10.60 -10.94
C SER A 43 10.20 9.59 -9.81
N ALA A 44 8.97 9.23 -9.45
CA ALA A 44 8.68 8.24 -8.39
C ALA A 44 9.15 6.83 -8.78
N VAL A 45 9.03 6.46 -10.06
CA VAL A 45 9.52 5.16 -10.56
C VAL A 45 11.04 5.14 -10.57
N LEU A 46 11.68 6.25 -10.95
CA LEU A 46 13.14 6.36 -10.92
C LEU A 46 13.70 6.29 -9.49
N ASP A 47 13.09 7.00 -8.54
CA ASP A 47 13.48 6.92 -7.12
C ASP A 47 13.34 5.49 -6.57
N GLU A 48 12.27 4.78 -6.94
CA GLU A 48 12.06 3.38 -6.54
C GLU A 48 13.14 2.46 -7.15
N ASN A 49 13.42 2.57 -8.45
CA ASN A 49 14.45 1.78 -9.13
C ASN A 49 15.86 2.05 -8.57
N VAL A 50 16.19 3.31 -8.28
CA VAL A 50 17.47 3.66 -7.64
C VAL A 50 17.55 3.08 -6.24
N SER A 51 16.46 3.14 -5.48
CA SER A 51 16.41 2.58 -4.13
C SER A 51 16.54 1.05 -4.13
N GLU A 52 15.93 0.37 -5.10
CA GLU A 52 16.08 -1.08 -5.34
C GLU A 52 17.53 -1.43 -5.70
N LEU A 53 18.15 -0.69 -6.61
CA LEU A 53 19.55 -0.90 -7.00
C LEU A 53 20.49 -0.73 -5.80
N ILE A 54 20.26 0.28 -4.95
CA ILE A 54 21.04 0.49 -3.72
C ILE A 54 20.87 -0.69 -2.75
N ASP A 55 19.65 -1.20 -2.57
CA ASP A 55 19.39 -2.37 -1.72
C ASP A 55 20.06 -3.64 -2.26
N ALA A 56 19.98 -3.87 -3.57
CA ALA A 56 20.63 -5.00 -4.24
C ALA A 56 22.17 -4.91 -4.13
N ALA A 57 22.74 -3.73 -4.39
CA ALA A 57 24.17 -3.49 -4.28
C ALA A 57 24.67 -3.69 -2.84
N TRP A 58 23.94 -3.18 -1.84
CA TRP A 58 24.27 -3.39 -0.43
C TRP A 58 24.20 -4.87 -0.04
N SER A 59 23.14 -5.56 -0.48
CA SER A 59 22.96 -6.99 -0.19
C SER A 59 24.09 -7.81 -0.82
N TYR A 60 24.42 -7.56 -2.09
CA TYR A 60 25.53 -8.20 -2.78
C TYR A 60 26.88 -7.94 -2.10
N LEU A 61 27.13 -6.71 -1.66
CA LEU A 61 28.34 -6.35 -0.92
C LEU A 61 28.46 -7.14 0.40
N CYS A 62 27.35 -7.30 1.13
CA CYS A 62 27.33 -8.07 2.38
C CYS A 62 27.46 -9.57 2.13
N GLU A 63 26.74 -10.12 1.16
CA GLU A 63 26.75 -11.56 0.85
C GLU A 63 28.11 -12.07 0.35
N ASN A 64 28.88 -11.20 -0.31
CA ASN A 64 30.20 -11.53 -0.86
C ASN A 64 31.35 -10.95 -0.03
N ASP A 65 31.05 -10.37 1.14
CA ASP A 65 32.01 -9.72 2.03
C ASP A 65 33.00 -8.78 1.32
N LEU A 66 32.55 -8.04 0.30
CA LEU A 66 33.43 -7.23 -0.57
C LEU A 66 34.16 -6.12 0.18
N TRP A 67 33.65 -5.73 1.34
CA TRP A 67 34.31 -4.77 2.23
C TRP A 67 35.63 -5.32 2.79
N SER A 68 35.75 -6.63 2.97
CA SER A 68 36.91 -7.28 3.62
C SER A 68 38.21 -7.16 2.82
N PHE A 69 38.13 -6.88 1.50
CA PHE A 69 39.31 -6.70 0.66
C PHE A 69 40.16 -5.47 1.04
N LYS A 70 39.57 -4.49 1.72
CA LYS A 70 40.23 -3.21 2.01
C LYS A 70 40.01 -2.72 3.44
N TYR A 71 38.97 -3.17 4.12
CA TYR A 71 38.58 -2.70 5.44
C TYR A 71 38.65 -3.83 6.45
N GLU A 72 39.18 -3.53 7.64
CA GLU A 72 39.36 -4.51 8.72
C GLU A 72 38.03 -4.95 9.33
N SER A 73 36.99 -4.12 9.20
CA SER A 73 35.64 -4.42 9.68
C SER A 73 34.57 -3.79 8.80
N MET A 74 33.37 -4.40 8.83
CA MET A 74 32.17 -3.86 8.20
C MET A 74 31.82 -2.45 8.72
N ASP A 75 32.09 -2.17 9.99
CA ASP A 75 31.80 -0.86 10.59
C ASP A 75 32.71 0.24 10.05
N GLN A 76 33.98 -0.06 9.76
CA GLN A 76 34.88 0.87 9.09
C GLN A 76 34.35 1.24 7.69
N TYR A 77 33.87 0.26 6.92
CA TYR A 77 33.25 0.52 5.61
C TYR A 77 31.96 1.33 5.74
N ARG A 78 31.11 1.02 6.72
CA ARG A 78 29.87 1.78 6.99
C ARG A 78 30.14 3.24 7.30
N GLN A 79 31.20 3.55 8.03
CA GLN A 79 31.61 4.94 8.32
C GLN A 79 32.04 5.66 7.05
N LEU A 80 32.85 5.03 6.20
CA LEU A 80 33.34 5.63 4.95
C LEU A 80 32.20 6.12 4.04
N ILE A 81 31.13 5.32 3.92
CA ILE A 81 30.00 5.64 3.05
C ILE A 81 28.88 6.41 3.75
N ASN A 82 29.10 6.83 5.01
CA ASN A 82 28.07 7.42 5.88
C ASN A 82 26.77 6.58 5.91
N TYR A 83 26.92 5.26 6.05
CA TYR A 83 25.83 4.29 5.89
C TYR A 83 24.58 4.64 6.71
N ARG A 84 24.76 5.04 7.97
CA ARG A 84 23.65 5.34 8.88
C ARG A 84 22.75 6.46 8.38
N GLU A 85 23.32 7.47 7.75
CA GLU A 85 22.63 8.71 7.37
C GLU A 85 22.21 8.69 5.90
N MET A 86 23.03 8.11 5.02
CA MET A 86 22.81 8.16 3.57
C MET A 86 22.15 6.90 3.03
N VAL A 87 22.67 5.72 3.38
CA VAL A 87 22.30 4.46 2.71
C VAL A 87 21.17 3.73 3.43
N LYS A 88 21.29 3.60 4.76
CA LYS A 88 20.32 2.89 5.61
C LYS A 88 18.89 3.42 5.45
N PRO A 89 18.63 4.74 5.42
CA PRO A 89 17.25 5.23 5.27
C PRO A 89 16.64 4.86 3.91
N ILE A 90 17.43 4.89 2.84
CA ILE A 90 17.00 4.52 1.47
C ILE A 90 16.60 3.03 1.45
N ILE A 91 17.49 2.15 1.91
CA ILE A 91 17.24 0.71 2.00
C ILE A 91 16.00 0.41 2.83
N GLN A 92 15.89 1.02 4.01
CA GLN A 92 14.75 0.81 4.89
C GLN A 92 13.44 1.29 4.28
N ARG A 93 13.45 2.41 3.53
CA ARG A 93 12.26 2.92 2.83
C ARG A 93 11.86 1.97 1.71
N PHE A 94 12.82 1.52 0.90
CA PHE A 94 12.59 0.56 -0.17
C PHE A 94 12.01 -0.76 0.34
N ARG A 95 12.70 -1.43 1.28
CA ARG A 95 12.23 -2.70 1.84
C ARG A 95 10.86 -2.59 2.51
N ARG A 96 10.53 -1.44 3.12
CA ARG A 96 9.17 -1.18 3.64
C ARG A 96 8.13 -1.07 2.53
N SER A 97 8.44 -0.37 1.44
CA SER A 97 7.57 -0.30 0.26
C SER A 97 7.35 -1.68 -0.34
N ASP A 98 8.45 -2.42 -0.52
CA ASP A 98 8.44 -3.73 -1.17
C ASP A 98 7.65 -4.78 -0.37
N ARG A 99 7.84 -4.84 0.96
CA ARG A 99 6.99 -5.69 1.83
C ARG A 99 5.51 -5.36 1.71
N ALA A 100 5.15 -4.08 1.63
CA ALA A 100 3.76 -3.67 1.49
C ALA A 100 3.18 -4.04 0.11
N LYS A 101 4.01 -3.98 -0.95
CA LYS A 101 3.63 -4.50 -2.27
C LYS A 101 3.39 -6.00 -2.20
N PHE A 102 4.35 -6.77 -1.67
CA PHE A 102 4.25 -8.21 -1.52
C PHE A 102 2.99 -8.62 -0.77
N ALA A 103 2.73 -8.01 0.40
CA ALA A 103 1.51 -8.28 1.18
C ALA A 103 0.23 -8.00 0.39
N SER A 104 0.19 -6.92 -0.39
CA SER A 104 -0.95 -6.60 -1.24
C SER A 104 -1.13 -7.63 -2.36
N VAL A 105 -0.04 -8.06 -3.00
CA VAL A 105 -0.08 -9.13 -4.03
C VAL A 105 -0.61 -10.42 -3.41
N SER A 106 -0.05 -10.87 -2.29
CA SER A 106 -0.49 -12.11 -1.63
C SER A 106 -1.97 -12.08 -1.26
N LEU A 107 -2.49 -10.93 -0.82
CA LEU A 107 -3.91 -10.78 -0.50
C LEU A 107 -4.80 -10.82 -1.76
N ILE A 108 -4.36 -10.21 -2.86
CA ILE A 108 -5.06 -10.28 -4.15
C ILE A 108 -5.14 -11.74 -4.61
N GLU A 109 -4.00 -12.43 -4.64
CA GLU A 109 -3.92 -13.80 -5.15
C GLU A 109 -4.72 -14.78 -4.29
N ARG A 110 -4.71 -14.60 -2.97
CA ARG A 110 -5.53 -15.39 -2.04
C ARG A 110 -7.02 -15.22 -2.28
N ASN A 111 -7.49 -13.97 -2.42
CA ASN A 111 -8.93 -13.68 -2.55
C ASN A 111 -9.49 -14.01 -3.94
N TRP A 112 -8.66 -13.89 -4.99
CA TRP A 112 -9.08 -14.17 -6.36
C TRP A 112 -8.71 -15.57 -6.84
N GLY A 113 -7.87 -16.30 -6.10
CA GLY A 113 -7.44 -17.66 -6.47
C GLY A 113 -6.57 -17.71 -7.73
N VAL A 114 -6.09 -16.56 -8.22
CA VAL A 114 -5.29 -16.43 -9.44
C VAL A 114 -4.10 -15.51 -9.20
N SER A 115 -2.98 -15.79 -9.85
CA SER A 115 -1.79 -14.92 -9.74
C SER A 115 -2.08 -13.52 -10.27
N LEU A 116 -1.44 -12.49 -9.71
CA LEU A 116 -1.63 -11.10 -10.15
C LEU A 116 -1.29 -10.92 -11.63
N LYS A 117 -0.32 -11.69 -12.15
CA LYS A 117 0.03 -11.69 -13.58
C LYS A 117 -1.14 -12.14 -14.46
N ASN A 118 -1.98 -13.05 -13.96
CA ASN A 118 -3.13 -13.60 -14.68
C ASN A 118 -4.46 -12.94 -14.28
N SER A 119 -4.46 -12.12 -13.22
CA SER A 119 -5.67 -11.50 -12.70
C SER A 119 -6.19 -10.35 -13.58
N LEU A 120 -5.37 -9.79 -14.47
CA LEU A 120 -5.82 -8.81 -15.47
C LEU A 120 -5.50 -9.28 -16.89
N PRO A 121 -6.41 -9.04 -17.85
CA PRO A 121 -6.11 -9.13 -19.27
C PRO A 121 -4.86 -8.33 -19.63
N GLN A 122 -4.05 -8.84 -20.56
CA GLN A 122 -2.75 -8.24 -20.91
C GLN A 122 -2.89 -6.77 -21.34
N GLU A 123 -3.94 -6.47 -22.10
CA GLU A 123 -4.34 -5.13 -22.53
C GLU A 123 -4.62 -4.13 -21.38
N PHE A 124 -5.03 -4.63 -20.20
CA PHE A 124 -5.34 -3.78 -19.04
C PHE A 124 -4.15 -3.61 -18.11
N ARG A 125 -3.10 -4.42 -18.25
CA ARG A 125 -2.01 -4.42 -17.27
C ARG A 125 -1.25 -3.09 -17.31
N PRO A 126 -1.05 -2.45 -16.15
CA PRO A 126 -0.15 -1.32 -16.08
C PRO A 126 1.29 -1.79 -16.41
N ARG A 127 2.10 -0.87 -16.93
CA ARG A 127 3.53 -1.15 -17.22
C ARG A 127 4.32 -1.46 -15.94
N ALA A 128 3.94 -0.85 -14.83
CA ALA A 128 4.54 -1.05 -13.52
C ALA A 128 3.44 -1.07 -12.44
N TRP A 129 3.66 -1.89 -11.41
CA TRP A 129 2.75 -2.00 -10.27
C TRP A 129 3.22 -1.09 -9.13
N SER A 130 2.56 0.05 -8.97
CA SER A 130 2.83 0.94 -7.84
C SER A 130 2.25 0.36 -6.55
N LYS A 131 2.86 0.70 -5.41
CA LYS A 131 2.36 0.31 -4.07
C LYS A 131 0.89 0.73 -3.89
N HIS A 132 0.54 1.93 -4.32
CA HIS A 132 -0.82 2.45 -4.20
C HIS A 132 -1.82 1.64 -5.04
N MET A 133 -1.48 1.33 -6.29
CA MET A 133 -2.33 0.49 -7.14
C MET A 133 -2.60 -0.88 -6.52
N LEU A 134 -1.54 -1.54 -6.03
CA LEU A 134 -1.66 -2.85 -5.40
C LEU A 134 -2.52 -2.81 -4.14
N CYS A 135 -2.37 -1.76 -3.33
CA CYS A 135 -3.21 -1.55 -2.14
C CYS A 135 -4.69 -1.35 -2.50
N LEU A 136 -5.00 -0.60 -3.56
CA LEU A 136 -6.38 -0.45 -4.02
C LEU A 136 -6.96 -1.75 -4.58
N LEU A 137 -6.16 -2.52 -5.33
CA LEU A 137 -6.59 -3.80 -5.88
C LEU A 137 -6.79 -4.85 -4.79
N SER A 138 -5.95 -4.85 -3.75
CA SER A 138 -6.12 -5.75 -2.61
C SER A 138 -7.37 -5.39 -1.80
N GLN A 139 -7.68 -4.10 -1.62
CA GLN A 139 -8.97 -3.70 -1.07
C GLN A 139 -10.13 -4.18 -1.96
N LEU A 140 -10.02 -4.01 -3.28
CA LEU A 140 -11.07 -4.45 -4.21
C LEU A 140 -11.27 -5.98 -4.14
N SER A 141 -10.18 -6.74 -4.01
CA SER A 141 -10.25 -8.20 -3.95
C SER A 141 -10.98 -8.72 -2.72
N THR A 142 -10.94 -7.98 -1.60
CA THR A 142 -11.74 -8.32 -0.40
C THR A 142 -13.24 -8.09 -0.57
N HIS A 143 -13.65 -7.30 -1.56
CA HIS A 143 -15.04 -6.86 -1.70
C HIS A 143 -15.81 -7.54 -2.84
N CYS A 144 -15.14 -8.16 -3.80
CA CYS A 144 -15.80 -8.88 -4.88
C CYS A 144 -14.93 -9.98 -5.50
N SER A 145 -15.59 -10.94 -6.15
CA SER A 145 -14.92 -11.97 -6.94
C SER A 145 -14.11 -11.38 -8.08
N HIS A 146 -13.18 -12.18 -8.58
CA HIS A 146 -12.29 -11.80 -9.68
C HIS A 146 -13.04 -11.35 -10.94
N GLU A 147 -14.04 -12.10 -11.38
CA GLU A 147 -14.84 -11.78 -12.57
C GLU A 147 -15.62 -10.47 -12.43
N ASP A 148 -16.22 -10.24 -11.26
CA ASP A 148 -16.95 -9.01 -10.98
C ASP A 148 -16.01 -7.81 -10.89
N ALA A 149 -14.82 -7.98 -10.31
CA ALA A 149 -13.79 -6.96 -10.30
C ALA A 149 -13.42 -6.57 -11.74
N LEU A 150 -13.13 -7.54 -12.61
CA LEU A 150 -12.81 -7.29 -14.02
C LEU A 150 -13.90 -6.53 -14.75
N ARG A 151 -15.16 -6.94 -14.60
CA ARG A 151 -16.31 -6.25 -15.23
C ARG A 151 -16.42 -4.79 -14.77
N ARG A 152 -16.22 -4.54 -13.48
CA ARG A 152 -16.30 -3.19 -12.88
C ARG A 152 -15.12 -2.31 -13.28
N LEU A 153 -13.92 -2.87 -13.31
CA LEU A 153 -12.72 -2.16 -13.73
C LEU A 153 -12.82 -1.75 -15.21
N ARG A 154 -13.21 -2.67 -16.10
CA ARG A 154 -13.44 -2.36 -17.52
C ARG A 154 -14.40 -1.18 -17.70
N LYS A 155 -15.55 -1.22 -17.04
CA LYS A 155 -16.53 -0.12 -17.07
C LYS A 155 -15.93 1.20 -16.54
N SER A 156 -15.15 1.14 -15.46
CA SER A 156 -14.49 2.33 -14.89
C SER A 156 -13.48 2.96 -15.88
N MET A 157 -12.80 2.14 -16.69
CA MET A 157 -11.87 2.60 -17.72
C MET A 157 -12.58 3.25 -18.91
N GLU A 158 -13.73 2.72 -19.34
CA GLU A 158 -14.56 3.30 -20.41
C GLU A 158 -15.11 4.69 -20.04
N GLU A 159 -15.40 4.90 -18.75
CA GLU A 159 -15.95 6.15 -18.22
C GLU A 159 -14.90 7.26 -18.02
N ARG A 160 -13.64 7.05 -18.42
CA ARG A 160 -12.59 8.06 -18.29
C ARG A 160 -12.93 9.36 -19.05
N PRO A 161 -12.53 10.53 -18.50
CA PRO A 161 -12.60 11.80 -19.22
C PRO A 161 -11.89 11.71 -20.57
N ARG A 162 -12.38 12.43 -21.60
CA ARG A 162 -11.84 12.34 -22.98
C ARG A 162 -10.32 12.49 -23.05
N ARG A 163 -9.74 13.42 -22.28
CA ARG A 163 -8.28 13.66 -22.20
C ARG A 163 -7.48 12.50 -21.60
N SER A 164 -8.12 11.61 -20.84
CA SER A 164 -7.48 10.45 -20.19
C SER A 164 -7.77 9.12 -20.88
N ARG A 165 -8.56 9.11 -21.97
CA ARG A 165 -8.87 7.89 -22.74
C ARG A 165 -7.69 7.39 -23.58
N HIS A 166 -6.65 8.19 -23.73
CA HIS A 166 -5.46 7.79 -24.50
C HIS A 166 -4.66 6.68 -23.83
N THR A 167 -4.84 6.46 -22.51
CA THR A 167 -4.25 5.32 -21.81
C THR A 167 -5.19 4.12 -21.93
N SER A 168 -4.73 3.00 -22.48
CA SER A 168 -5.50 1.75 -22.55
C SER A 168 -5.35 0.87 -21.31
N THR A 169 -4.31 1.12 -20.50
CA THR A 169 -3.99 0.33 -19.30
C THR A 169 -4.71 0.86 -18.06
N LEU A 170 -4.88 0.01 -17.05
CA LEU A 170 -5.49 0.34 -15.76
C LEU A 170 -4.64 1.37 -14.98
N ILE A 171 -5.28 2.39 -14.42
CA ILE A 171 -4.68 3.39 -13.54
C ILE A 171 -5.35 3.39 -12.16
N ALA A 172 -4.65 3.86 -11.13
CA ALA A 172 -5.09 3.75 -9.74
C ALA A 172 -6.46 4.42 -9.52
N SER A 173 -6.73 5.53 -10.21
CA SER A 173 -8.00 6.24 -10.11
C SER A 173 -9.18 5.43 -10.62
N ASP A 174 -9.00 4.47 -11.53
CA ASP A 174 -10.10 3.60 -11.97
C ASP A 174 -10.53 2.65 -10.86
N VAL A 175 -9.54 2.07 -10.15
CA VAL A 175 -9.77 1.16 -9.03
C VAL A 175 -10.43 1.92 -7.88
N GLN A 176 -9.93 3.12 -7.58
CA GLN A 176 -10.52 4.00 -6.56
C GLN A 176 -12.00 4.30 -6.86
N ARG A 177 -12.35 4.66 -8.11
CA ARG A 177 -13.75 4.91 -8.50
C ARG A 177 -14.65 3.68 -8.29
N VAL A 178 -14.14 2.47 -8.53
CA VAL A 178 -14.90 1.24 -8.28
C VAL A 178 -15.13 1.06 -6.78
N LEU A 179 -14.10 1.21 -5.96
CA LEU A 179 -14.19 1.10 -4.50
C LEU A 179 -15.17 2.12 -3.91
N ASP A 180 -15.11 3.38 -4.36
CA ASP A 180 -16.00 4.44 -3.89
C ASP A 180 -17.48 4.10 -4.17
N ARG A 181 -17.77 3.57 -5.36
CA ARG A 181 -19.13 3.13 -5.73
C ARG A 181 -19.61 1.94 -4.88
N MET A 182 -18.71 1.05 -4.48
CA MET A 182 -19.04 -0.08 -3.61
C MET A 182 -19.34 0.39 -2.19
N ARG A 183 -18.55 1.33 -1.66
CA ARG A 183 -18.77 1.96 -0.34
C ARG A 183 -20.09 2.73 -0.26
N VAL A 184 -20.51 3.38 -1.33
CA VAL A 184 -21.83 4.05 -1.39
C VAL A 184 -22.98 3.05 -1.37
N ARG A 185 -22.81 1.86 -1.97
CA ARG A 185 -23.83 0.81 -1.99
C ARG A 185 -23.99 0.10 -0.63
N THR A 186 -22.91 -0.13 0.10
CA THR A 186 -22.98 -0.73 1.44
C THR A 186 -23.68 0.19 2.45
N LYS A 187 -23.40 1.50 2.42
CA LYS A 187 -24.09 2.48 3.31
C LYS A 187 -25.60 2.58 3.08
N ARG A 188 -26.11 2.30 1.87
CA ARG A 188 -27.55 2.36 1.56
C ARG A 188 -28.35 1.14 2.04
N LYS A 189 -27.70 -0.02 2.25
CA LYS A 189 -28.38 -1.25 2.70
C LYS A 189 -28.66 -1.30 4.22
N GLY A 190 -28.04 -0.43 5.02
CA GLY A 190 -28.15 -0.45 6.49
C GLY A 190 -29.30 0.36 7.12
N LYS A 191 -30.24 0.91 6.35
CA LYS A 191 -31.18 1.95 6.86
C LYS A 191 -32.68 1.60 6.84
N HIS A 192 -33.05 0.33 6.91
CA HIS A 192 -34.45 -0.07 7.15
C HIS A 192 -34.58 -1.27 8.09
N ARG A 193 -34.86 -0.99 9.38
CA ARG A 193 -35.64 -1.87 10.26
C ARG A 193 -36.59 -0.99 11.08
N PRO A 194 -37.89 -1.30 11.21
CA PRO A 194 -38.86 -0.41 11.86
C PRO A 194 -38.78 -0.50 13.39
N LEU A 195 -39.04 0.62 14.05
CA LEU A 195 -39.16 0.77 15.50
C LEU A 195 -40.35 -0.02 16.06
N ALA A 196 -40.10 -0.77 17.12
CA ALA A 196 -41.10 -1.10 18.15
C ALA A 196 -40.48 -0.81 19.53
N ALA A 197 -41.15 0.04 20.31
CA ALA A 197 -40.92 0.26 21.75
C ALA A 197 -41.39 -0.99 22.52
N SER A 198 -40.95 -1.35 23.73
CA SER A 198 -40.62 -0.59 24.95
C SER A 198 -39.91 -1.56 25.97
N PRO A 199 -39.82 -1.32 27.31
CA PRO A 199 -38.70 -0.66 27.98
C PRO A 199 -37.99 -1.50 29.09
N ALA A 200 -36.87 -0.93 29.57
CA ALA A 200 -36.31 -0.98 30.92
C ALA A 200 -35.76 -2.31 31.50
N SER A 201 -34.45 -2.33 31.72
CA SER A 201 -33.86 -2.71 33.02
C SER A 201 -32.38 -2.32 33.09
N ASP A 202 -32.07 -1.54 34.13
CA ASP A 202 -30.74 -1.09 34.57
C ASP A 202 -29.75 -2.23 34.77
N ALA A 203 -28.51 -2.04 34.29
CA ALA A 203 -27.31 -2.63 34.88
C ALA A 203 -26.06 -1.82 34.48
N SER A 204 -25.53 -1.09 35.47
CA SER A 204 -24.11 -0.73 35.64
C SER A 204 -23.33 -0.17 34.44
N LEU A 205 -23.28 1.16 34.37
CA LEU A 205 -22.34 1.95 33.58
C LEU A 205 -20.89 1.75 34.08
N GLN A 206 -20.08 1.04 33.29
CA GLN A 206 -18.63 1.26 33.16
C GLN A 206 -18.25 1.34 31.66
N PRO A 207 -17.30 2.20 31.27
CA PRO A 207 -17.24 2.73 29.90
C PRO A 207 -16.39 1.85 28.97
N SER A 208 -16.97 0.82 28.35
CA SER A 208 -16.38 0.17 27.18
C SER A 208 -16.77 0.94 25.90
N LEU A 209 -16.29 2.17 25.76
CA LEU A 209 -16.74 3.11 24.72
C LEU A 209 -16.15 2.86 23.32
N VAL A 210 -15.35 1.81 23.13
CA VAL A 210 -14.79 1.45 21.81
C VAL A 210 -15.17 0.00 21.50
N THR A 211 -16.17 -0.17 20.63
CA THR A 211 -16.57 -1.49 20.12
C THR A 211 -15.45 -2.10 19.27
N GLN A 212 -15.44 -3.43 19.13
CA GLN A 212 -14.42 -4.14 18.35
C GLN A 212 -14.33 -3.65 16.90
N ASP A 213 -15.47 -3.30 16.30
CA ASP A 213 -15.52 -2.74 14.95
C ASP A 213 -14.84 -1.38 14.85
N VAL A 214 -15.01 -0.52 15.86
CA VAL A 214 -14.36 0.80 15.91
C VAL A 214 -12.85 0.65 16.14
N LYS A 215 -12.42 -0.32 16.96
CA LYS A 215 -10.98 -0.65 17.11
C LYS A 215 -10.36 -1.04 15.77
N LEU A 216 -11.02 -1.92 15.04
CA LEU A 216 -10.57 -2.38 13.72
C LEU A 216 -10.51 -1.27 12.68
N GLU A 217 -11.49 -0.36 12.66
CA GLU A 217 -11.46 0.81 11.79
C GLU A 217 -10.29 1.75 12.14
N LEU A 218 -10.02 1.95 13.43
CA LEU A 218 -8.90 2.77 13.89
C LEU A 218 -7.56 2.15 13.52
N TYR A 219 -7.38 0.83 13.70
CA TYR A 219 -6.15 0.14 13.31
C TYR A 219 -5.93 0.18 11.80
N THR A 220 -6.99 -0.06 11.03
CA THR A 220 -6.94 0.01 9.57
C THR A 220 -6.59 1.42 9.10
N TRP A 221 -7.21 2.44 9.70
CA TRP A 221 -6.91 3.84 9.40
C TRP A 221 -5.46 4.19 9.74
N SER A 222 -4.97 3.81 10.91
CA SER A 222 -3.58 4.07 11.32
C SER A 222 -2.57 3.34 10.44
N GLN A 223 -2.89 2.12 9.97
CA GLN A 223 -2.08 1.41 8.97
C GLN A 223 -2.08 2.16 7.62
N MET A 224 -3.23 2.70 7.19
CA MET A 224 -3.36 3.46 5.94
C MET A 224 -2.57 4.78 5.96
N VAL A 225 -2.55 5.48 7.10
CA VAL A 225 -1.81 6.75 7.27
C VAL A 225 -0.33 6.52 7.64
N SER A 226 0.09 5.24 7.75
CA SER A 226 1.38 4.75 8.23
C SER A 226 1.57 4.85 9.74
N TRP A 227 1.98 3.74 10.36
CA TRP A 227 2.35 3.73 11.78
C TRP A 227 3.40 4.78 12.12
N SER A 228 4.32 5.09 11.18
CA SER A 228 5.40 6.08 11.36
C SER A 228 4.92 7.52 11.53
N SER A 229 3.71 7.86 11.05
CA SER A 229 3.13 9.21 11.18
C SER A 229 2.30 9.36 12.46
N THR A 230 1.97 8.26 13.12
CA THR A 230 1.26 8.27 14.41
C THR A 230 2.26 8.50 15.53
N CYS A 231 2.00 9.48 16.41
CA CYS A 231 2.89 9.73 17.54
C CYS A 231 2.87 8.53 18.51
N VAL A 232 3.94 8.36 19.30
CA VAL A 232 4.07 7.20 20.19
C VAL A 232 2.93 7.13 21.22
N HIS A 233 2.41 8.28 21.67
CA HIS A 233 1.29 8.35 22.59
C HIS A 233 0.01 7.74 21.98
N HIS A 234 -0.30 8.06 20.73
CA HIS A 234 -1.45 7.49 20.04
C HIS A 234 -1.24 6.01 19.69
N LEU A 235 -0.02 5.58 19.34
CA LEU A 235 0.28 4.17 19.13
C LEU A 235 0.09 3.35 20.42
N ARG A 236 0.54 3.87 21.55
CA ARG A 236 0.36 3.23 22.85
C ARG A 236 -1.10 3.18 23.26
N TYR A 237 -1.86 4.25 23.01
CA TYR A 237 -3.30 4.25 23.23
C TYR A 237 -4.02 3.22 22.34
N LEU A 238 -3.63 3.09 21.07
CA LEU A 238 -4.22 2.08 20.19
C LEU A 238 -3.85 0.66 20.64
N ALA A 239 -2.60 0.44 21.03
CA ALA A 239 -2.12 -0.85 21.51
C ALA A 239 -2.74 -1.21 22.88
N SER A 240 -3.01 -0.24 23.76
CA SER A 240 -3.64 -0.51 25.05
C SER A 240 -5.06 -1.04 24.94
N LEU A 241 -5.72 -0.82 23.80
CA LEU A 241 -7.02 -1.43 23.49
C LEU A 241 -6.92 -2.96 23.27
N GLU A 242 -5.73 -3.51 23.02
CA GLU A 242 -5.46 -4.94 22.82
C GLU A 242 -4.67 -5.57 23.97
N ILE A 243 -3.59 -4.93 24.40
CA ILE A 243 -2.66 -5.46 25.42
C ILE A 243 -2.75 -4.74 26.77
N GLY A 244 -3.73 -3.86 26.95
CA GLY A 244 -3.98 -3.17 28.22
C GLY A 244 -2.84 -2.25 28.65
N GLU A 245 -2.60 -2.18 29.95
CA GLU A 245 -1.60 -1.27 30.53
C GLU A 245 -0.16 -1.55 30.10
N ALA A 246 0.13 -2.77 29.59
CA ALA A 246 1.44 -3.14 29.07
C ALA A 246 1.89 -2.23 27.91
N ALA A 247 0.95 -1.65 27.16
CA ALA A 247 1.24 -0.73 26.06
C ALA A 247 1.91 0.57 26.52
N HIS A 248 1.73 1.02 27.77
CA HIS A 248 2.30 2.29 28.22
C HIS A 248 3.83 2.25 28.35
N VAL A 249 4.39 1.08 28.63
CA VAL A 249 5.84 0.84 28.73
C VAL A 249 6.46 0.30 27.45
N SER A 250 5.65 -0.17 26.50
CA SER A 250 6.11 -0.70 25.21
C SER A 250 6.83 0.34 24.35
N THR A 251 7.82 -0.13 23.60
CA THR A 251 8.48 0.63 22.54
C THR A 251 7.53 0.86 21.36
N ARG A 252 7.91 1.77 20.46
CA ARG A 252 7.12 2.04 19.26
C ARG A 252 6.96 0.78 18.41
N GLU A 253 8.06 0.06 18.23
CA GLU A 253 8.16 -1.14 17.41
C GLU A 253 7.27 -2.26 17.97
N GLU A 254 7.26 -2.44 19.29
CA GLU A 254 6.37 -3.38 19.98
C GLU A 254 4.90 -3.01 19.82
N CYS A 255 4.53 -1.73 20.00
CA CYS A 255 3.16 -1.28 19.79
C CYS A 255 2.69 -1.56 18.37
N VAL A 256 3.53 -1.29 17.37
CA VAL A 256 3.21 -1.56 15.96
C VAL A 256 3.04 -3.06 15.71
N LEU A 257 3.94 -3.88 16.24
CA LEU A 257 3.86 -5.34 16.09
C LEU A 257 2.55 -5.88 16.67
N HIS A 258 2.16 -5.44 17.88
CA HIS A 258 0.91 -5.87 18.50
C HIS A 258 -0.33 -5.44 17.70
N LEU A 259 -0.33 -4.22 17.16
CA LEU A 259 -1.41 -3.73 16.31
C LEU A 259 -1.50 -4.49 14.98
N GLU A 260 -0.36 -4.86 14.40
CA GLU A 260 -0.31 -5.69 13.18
C GLU A 260 -0.81 -7.12 13.44
N ILE A 261 -0.46 -7.71 14.59
CA ILE A 261 -0.97 -9.02 15.01
C ILE A 261 -2.48 -8.95 15.28
N ALA A 262 -2.97 -7.90 15.95
CA ALA A 262 -4.40 -7.73 16.20
C ALA A 262 -5.19 -7.57 14.89
N LEU A 263 -4.68 -6.79 13.93
CA LEU A 263 -5.26 -6.70 12.58
C LEU A 263 -5.29 -8.07 11.89
N PHE A 264 -4.21 -8.85 12.00
CA PHE A 264 -4.10 -10.17 11.40
C PHE A 264 -5.07 -11.20 12.02
N ASN A 265 -5.18 -11.24 13.34
CA ASN A 265 -6.03 -12.19 14.08
C ASN A 265 -7.52 -11.90 13.87
N ASN A 266 -7.92 -10.63 13.85
CA ASN A 266 -9.31 -10.26 13.58
C ASN A 266 -9.69 -10.45 12.10
N CYS A 267 -8.73 -10.37 11.17
CA CYS A 267 -8.95 -10.81 9.79
C CYS A 267 -9.19 -12.33 9.69
N SER A 268 -8.64 -13.12 10.62
CA SER A 268 -8.78 -14.58 10.65
C SER A 268 -10.08 -15.03 11.34
N LEU A 269 -10.50 -14.38 12.44
CA LEU A 269 -11.72 -14.75 13.18
C LEU A 269 -13.03 -14.50 12.40
N ARG A 270 -13.07 -13.51 11.50
CA ARG A 270 -14.22 -13.30 10.60
C ARG A 270 -14.39 -14.41 9.55
N ILE A 271 -13.38 -15.26 9.35
CA ILE A 271 -13.42 -16.42 8.45
C ILE A 271 -14.15 -17.59 9.12
N ASP A 272 -13.94 -17.82 10.41
CA ASP A 272 -14.57 -18.92 11.15
C ASP A 272 -16.06 -18.66 11.47
N GLU A 273 -16.45 -17.41 11.78
CA GLU A 273 -17.87 -17.07 12.00
C GLU A 273 -18.71 -17.18 10.72
N THR A 274 -18.11 -17.00 9.54
CA THR A 274 -18.79 -17.16 8.25
C THR A 274 -18.86 -18.62 7.78
N LEU A 275 -17.94 -19.48 8.24
CA LEU A 275 -17.99 -20.93 8.00
C LEU A 275 -18.88 -21.67 9.03
N GLY A 276 -18.99 -21.16 10.27
CA GLY A 276 -19.79 -21.77 11.34
C GLY A 276 -21.32 -21.61 11.21
N GLN A 277 -21.81 -20.70 10.36
CA GLN A 277 -23.24 -20.53 10.08
C GLN A 277 -23.72 -21.30 8.83
N ALA A 278 -22.84 -22.05 8.16
CA ALA A 278 -23.12 -22.69 6.86
C ALA A 278 -23.40 -24.21 6.93
N LEU A 279 -23.64 -24.81 8.11
CA LEU A 279 -24.07 -26.20 8.22
C LEU A 279 -25.17 -26.33 9.29
N PRO A 280 -26.42 -26.58 8.89
CA PRO A 280 -26.87 -27.97 8.85
C PRO A 280 -27.86 -28.22 7.71
N TYR A 281 -27.43 -28.86 6.61
CA TYR A 281 -28.38 -29.45 5.66
C TYR A 281 -27.78 -30.55 4.78
N LEU A 282 -27.08 -31.53 5.36
CA LEU A 282 -26.76 -32.78 4.65
C LEU A 282 -26.74 -33.96 5.64
N ALA A 283 -27.87 -34.19 6.29
CA ALA A 283 -28.18 -35.50 6.85
C ALA A 283 -29.67 -35.72 6.66
N LEU A 284 -30.05 -36.32 5.52
CA LEU A 284 -31.21 -37.18 5.29
C LEU A 284 -31.26 -37.55 3.80
N GLU A 285 -31.66 -38.80 3.55
CA GLU A 285 -31.80 -39.49 2.25
C GLU A 285 -30.46 -39.94 1.64
N GLY A 286 -30.19 -41.22 1.42
CA GLY A 286 -30.93 -42.48 1.51
C GLY A 286 -30.06 -43.55 0.86
#